data_AF-X8CGK7-F1
#
_entry.id   AF-X8CGK7-F1
#
_cell.length_a   1.000
_cell.length_b   1.000
_cell.length_c   1.000
_cell.angle_alpha   90.00
_cell.angle_beta   90.00
_cell.angle_gamma   90.00
#
_symmetry.space_group_name_H-M   'P 1'
#
loop_
_entity.id
_entity.type
_entity.pdbx_description
1 polymer ?
#
loop_
_entity_poly.entity_id
_entity_poly.type
_entity_poly.pdbx_seq_one_letter_code
_entity_poly.pdbx_strand_id
1 'polypeptide(L)'
;MDRELPLPSRAHDGDAGVDLYSAEDVELAPGQRALVRTGIAVAIPHGMVGLVHPRSGLAARVGFRLLIVRAPSTPATAVRSKWR
;
A
#
# COMPACT_ATOMS: atom_id res chain seq x y z
N MET A 1 -5.54 -12.70 -3.95
CA MET A 1 -5.81 -11.90 -2.75
C MET A 1 -5.54 -12.82 -1.61
N ASP A 2 -4.77 -12.36 -0.64
CA ASP A 2 -4.51 -13.16 0.54
C ASP A 2 -5.75 -13.10 1.46
N ARG A 3 -6.26 -14.26 1.88
CA ARG A 3 -7.44 -14.36 2.74
C ARG A 3 -7.06 -14.49 4.22
N GLU A 4 -5.78 -14.70 4.51
CA GLU A 4 -5.26 -14.83 5.87
C GLU A 4 -4.91 -13.46 6.47
N LEU A 5 -4.81 -12.41 5.63
CA LEU A 5 -4.61 -11.05 6.07
C LEU A 5 -5.94 -10.39 6.49
N PRO A 6 -5.93 -9.61 7.59
CA PRO A 6 -7.08 -8.81 7.97
C PRO A 6 -7.38 -7.78 6.88
N LEU A 7 -8.67 -7.51 6.67
CA LEU A 7 -9.08 -6.44 5.75
C LEU A 7 -8.62 -5.09 6.32
N PRO A 8 -8.04 -4.20 5.50
CA PRO A 8 -7.69 -2.86 5.92
C PRO A 8 -8.90 -2.14 6.52
N SER A 9 -8.74 -1.66 7.75
CA SER A 9 -9.73 -0.84 8.43
C SER A 9 -9.12 0.52 8.78
N ARG A 10 -9.98 1.50 9.02
CA ARG A 10 -9.54 2.76 9.65
C ARG A 10 -9.23 2.47 11.11
N ALA A 11 -8.19 3.10 11.65
CA ALA A 11 -7.86 2.94 13.06
C ALA A 11 -8.83 3.76 13.93
N HIS A 12 -9.21 4.94 13.47
CA HIS A 12 -10.20 5.81 14.11
C HIS A 12 -11.22 6.35 13.11
N ASP A 13 -12.38 6.74 13.65
CA ASP A 13 -13.39 7.44 12.88
C ASP A 13 -12.84 8.79 12.40
N GLY A 14 -12.93 9.03 11.08
CA GLY A 14 -12.42 10.25 10.44
C GLY A 14 -10.98 10.16 9.92
N ASP A 15 -10.26 9.04 10.13
CA ASP A 15 -8.93 8.86 9.56
C ASP A 15 -8.95 8.95 8.03
N ALA A 16 -8.02 9.73 7.45
CA ALA A 16 -7.94 9.97 6.01
C ALA A 16 -7.58 8.71 5.20
N GLY A 17 -6.86 7.76 5.81
CA GLY A 17 -6.36 6.55 5.17
C GLY A 17 -6.77 5.27 5.92
N VAL A 18 -6.44 4.13 5.30
CA VAL A 18 -6.49 2.81 5.93
C VAL A 18 -5.08 2.22 5.92
N ASP A 19 -4.72 1.49 6.97
CA ASP A 19 -3.41 0.86 7.04
C ASP A 19 -3.36 -0.38 6.13
N LEU A 20 -2.25 -0.55 5.39
CA LEU A 20 -2.00 -1.71 4.55
C LEU A 20 -1.07 -2.68 5.27
N TYR A 21 -1.30 -3.97 5.05
CA TYR A 21 -0.48 -5.05 5.60
C TYR A 21 0.47 -5.61 4.54
N SER A 22 1.63 -6.09 4.97
CA SER A 22 2.49 -6.91 4.11
C SER A 22 1.92 -8.32 4.00
N ALA A 23 1.96 -8.90 2.80
CA ALA A 23 1.63 -10.30 2.55
C ALA A 23 2.87 -11.21 2.56
N GLU A 24 4.05 -10.66 2.81
CA GLU A 24 5.31 -11.39 2.82
C GLU A 24 6.27 -10.79 3.84
N ASP A 25 7.04 -11.65 4.51
CA ASP A 25 8.13 -11.21 5.36
C ASP A 25 9.29 -10.75 4.49
N VAL A 26 9.84 -9.57 4.82
CA VAL A 26 10.99 -9.01 4.12
C VAL A 26 11.96 -8.41 5.12
N GLU A 27 13.23 -8.80 4.99
CA GLU A 27 14.32 -8.18 5.72
C GLU A 27 15.07 -7.23 4.79
N LEU A 28 15.20 -5.97 5.20
CA LEU A 28 15.88 -4.94 4.42
C LEU A 28 17.13 -4.47 5.15
N ALA A 29 18.30 -4.77 4.59
CA ALA A 29 19.55 -4.16 5.02
C ALA A 29 19.57 -2.65 4.68
N PRO A 30 20.39 -1.84 5.37
CA PRO A 30 20.50 -0.41 5.08
C PRO A 30 20.74 -0.12 3.58
N GLY A 31 19.90 0.74 2.99
CA GLY A 31 19.97 1.11 1.57
C GLY A 31 19.29 0.15 0.59
N GLN A 32 18.82 -1.02 1.04
CA GLN A 32 18.04 -1.95 0.21
C GLN A 32 16.62 -1.44 -0.04
N ARG A 33 16.03 -1.90 -1.15
CA ARG A 33 14.63 -1.65 -1.50
C ARG A 33 13.99 -2.94 -1.99
N ALA A 34 12.78 -3.21 -1.54
CA ALA A 34 11.96 -4.31 -2.04
C ALA A 34 10.59 -3.80 -2.47
N LEU A 35 9.99 -4.49 -3.43
CA LEU A 35 8.60 -4.31 -3.82
C LEU A 35 7.77 -5.37 -3.07
N VAL A 36 6.88 -4.94 -2.17
CA VAL A 36 6.28 -5.82 -1.17
C VAL A 36 4.79 -5.94 -1.41
N ARG A 37 4.29 -7.16 -1.62
CA ARG A 37 2.86 -7.37 -1.87
C ARG A 37 2.02 -7.01 -0.65
N THR A 38 0.92 -6.30 -0.88
CA THR A 38 -0.05 -5.95 0.19
C THR A 38 -1.20 -6.95 0.34
N GLY A 39 -1.25 -7.97 -0.53
CA GLY A 39 -2.32 -8.99 -0.52
C GLY A 39 -3.68 -8.53 -1.03
N ILE A 40 -3.88 -7.22 -1.26
CA ILE A 40 -5.16 -6.63 -1.68
C ILE A 40 -5.13 -6.01 -3.08
N ALA A 41 -6.33 -5.81 -3.65
CA ALA A 41 -6.53 -4.90 -4.77
C ALA A 41 -7.79 -4.08 -4.54
N VAL A 42 -7.69 -2.79 -4.86
CA VAL A 42 -8.78 -1.83 -4.67
C VAL A 42 -9.27 -1.38 -6.04
N ALA A 43 -10.59 -1.28 -6.19
CA ALA A 43 -11.20 -0.61 -7.32
C ALA A 43 -11.35 0.87 -6.95
N ILE A 44 -10.53 1.74 -7.54
CA ILE A 44 -10.62 3.18 -7.32
C ILE A 44 -11.76 3.72 -8.21
N PRO A 45 -12.76 4.43 -7.64
CA PRO A 45 -13.83 5.02 -8.42
C PRO A 45 -13.30 5.98 -9.51
N HIS A 46 -14.06 6.12 -10.59
CA HIS A 46 -13.70 7.04 -11.66
C HIS A 46 -13.62 8.49 -11.13
N GLY A 47 -12.58 9.24 -11.55
CA GLY A 47 -12.34 10.60 -11.08
C GLY A 47 -11.63 10.70 -9.73
N MET A 48 -11.23 9.57 -9.12
CA MET A 48 -10.46 9.52 -7.88
C MET A 48 -9.06 8.93 -8.09
N VAL A 49 -8.17 9.18 -7.14
CA VAL A 49 -6.83 8.59 -7.08
C VAL A 49 -6.64 7.90 -5.74
N GLY A 50 -6.01 6.72 -5.75
CA GLY A 50 -5.50 6.08 -4.54
C GLY A 50 -4.08 6.56 -4.26
N LEU A 51 -3.80 6.92 -3.02
CA LEU A 51 -2.46 7.34 -2.58
C LEU A 51 -2.01 6.43 -1.44
N VAL A 52 -0.76 5.97 -1.50
CA VAL A 52 -0.13 5.22 -0.40
C VAL A 52 0.88 6.15 0.23
N HIS A 53 0.80 6.28 1.56
CA HIS A 53 1.68 7.11 2.35
C HIS A 53 2.40 6.26 3.40
N PRO A 54 3.67 6.56 3.73
CA PRO A 54 4.34 5.89 4.82
C PRO A 54 3.67 6.26 6.15
N ARG A 55 3.56 5.29 7.07
CA ARG A 55 3.16 5.58 8.46
C ARG A 55 4.28 6.38 9.12
N SER A 56 3.96 7.58 9.59
CA SER A 56 4.91 8.55 10.15
C SER A 56 5.80 7.96 11.25
N GLY A 57 5.24 7.08 12.09
CA GLY A 57 5.98 6.40 13.15
C GLY A 57 7.09 5.44 12.68
N LEU A 58 6.90 4.74 11.55
CA LEU A 58 7.91 3.81 11.03
C LEU A 58 8.99 4.56 10.23
N ALA A 59 8.59 5.55 9.44
CA ALA A 59 9.51 6.39 8.68
C ALA A 59 10.50 7.16 9.59
N ALA A 60 10.03 7.66 10.74
CA ALA A 60 10.86 8.39 11.68
C ALA A 60 11.80 7.49 12.51
N ARG A 61 11.40 6.26 12.83
CA ARG A 61 12.17 5.37 13.72
C ARG A 61 13.21 4.51 13.02
N VAL A 62 12.94 4.06 11.80
CA VAL A 62 13.81 3.09 11.09
C VAL A 62 14.20 3.55 9.68
N GLY A 63 13.92 4.81 9.32
CA GLY A 63 14.32 5.37 8.02
C GLY A 63 13.55 4.80 6.83
N PHE A 64 12.40 4.15 7.07
CA PHE A 64 11.56 3.60 6.01
C PHE A 64 11.07 4.73 5.08
N ARG A 65 11.44 4.64 3.80
CA ARG A 65 11.00 5.56 2.74
C ARG A 65 10.11 4.77 1.79
N LEU A 66 8.89 5.27 1.57
CA LEU A 66 8.00 4.74 0.55
C LEU A 66 8.37 5.34 -0.81
N LEU A 67 8.60 4.49 -1.80
CA LEU A 67 8.66 4.87 -3.20
C LEU A 67 7.41 4.35 -3.89
N ILE A 68 6.57 5.25 -4.41
CA ILE A 68 5.39 4.85 -5.16
C ILE A 68 5.84 4.34 -6.53
N VAL A 69 5.87 3.02 -6.70
CA VAL A 69 6.12 2.38 -8.00
C VAL A 69 4.77 2.02 -8.61
N ARG A 70 4.24 2.92 -9.45
CA ARG A 70 3.04 2.59 -10.25
C ARG A 70 3.46 1.64 -11.38
N ALA A 71 2.91 0.43 -11.42
CA ALA A 71 2.99 -0.40 -12.62
C ALA A 71 2.24 0.32 -13.77
N PRO A 72 2.80 0.41 -14.99
CA PRO A 72 2.13 1.09 -16.09
C PRO A 72 0.80 0.38 -16.38
N SER A 73 -0.31 1.08 -16.17
CA SER A 73 -1.65 0.61 -16.53
C SER A 73 -2.25 1.55 -17.57
N THR A 74 -2.69 0.98 -18.69
CA THR A 74 -3.43 1.66 -19.77
C THR A 74 -4.59 2.50 -19.23
N PRO A 75 -4.85 3.71 -19.75
CA PRO A 75 -5.99 4.51 -19.33
C PRO A 75 -7.30 3.90 -19.84
N ALA A 76 -7.94 3.05 -19.03
CA ALA A 76 -9.33 2.69 -19.20
C ALA A 76 -9.96 2.34 -17.84
N THR A 77 -11.18 2.83 -17.66
CA THR A 77 -12.18 2.63 -16.60
C THR A 77 -11.98 1.42 -15.67
N ALA A 78 -12.04 1.69 -14.35
CA ALA A 78 -12.22 0.73 -13.25
C ALA A 78 -11.29 -0.51 -13.27
N VAL A 79 -9.97 -0.29 -13.22
CA VAL A 79 -9.01 -1.38 -13.03
C VAL A 79 -8.87 -1.70 -11.53
N ARG A 80 -9.05 -2.98 -11.16
CA ARG A 80 -8.60 -3.49 -9.85
C ARG A 80 -7.08 -3.56 -9.85
N SER A 81 -6.44 -2.51 -9.36
CA SER A 81 -4.98 -2.45 -9.27
C SER A 81 -4.50 -3.22 -8.04
N LYS A 82 -3.58 -4.18 -8.23
CA LYS A 82 -2.86 -4.83 -7.13
C LYS A 82 -1.84 -3.85 -6.58
N TRP A 83 -1.92 -3.57 -5.29
CA TRP A 83 -1.00 -2.66 -4.61
C TRP A 83 0.23 -3.45 -4.13
N ARG A 84 1.41 -2.86 -4.32
CA ARG A 84 2.72 -3.38 -3.96
C ARG A 84 3.61 -2.25 -3.46
#